data_AF-A0A924N4L3-F1
#
_entry.id   AF-A0A924N4L3-F1
#
_cell.length_a   1.000
_cell.length_b   1.000
_cell.length_c   1.000
_cell.angle_alpha   90.00
_cell.angle_beta   90.00
_cell.angle_gamma   90.00
#
_symmetry.space_group_name_H-M   'P 1'
#
loop_
_entity.id
_entity.type
_entity.pdbx_description
1 polymer ?
#
loop_
_entity_poly.entity_id
_entity_poly.type
_entity_poly.pdbx_seq_one_letter_code
_entity_poly.pdbx_strand_id
1 'polypeptide(L)'
;MTEMHGNTEWAVTTLTPRQDRLEHAIVEVLRAGGTRSALRDHVVQLGDHLRMQGVSLAGATRLVHALGHRATPLMSLDPNPAVGDSPA
;
A
#
# COMPACT_ATOMS: atom_id res chain seq x y z
N MET A 1 -6.25 -18.74 -33.65
CA MET A 1 -5.83 -17.58 -32.84
C MET A 1 -6.89 -17.38 -31.79
N THR A 2 -6.68 -17.85 -30.57
CA THR A 2 -7.60 -17.64 -29.44
C THR A 2 -6.77 -17.14 -28.28
N GLU A 3 -6.91 -15.85 -27.99
CA GLU A 3 -6.24 -15.18 -26.89
C GLU A 3 -6.80 -15.72 -25.56
N MET A 4 -5.99 -16.50 -24.85
CA MET A 4 -6.30 -16.92 -23.50
C MET A 4 -6.08 -15.72 -22.56
N HIS A 5 -7.17 -15.08 -22.17
CA HIS A 5 -7.23 -14.23 -20.98
C HIS A 5 -6.89 -15.09 -19.75
N GLY A 6 -5.62 -15.12 -19.39
CA GLY A 6 -5.14 -15.75 -18.17
C GLY A 6 -5.49 -14.87 -16.98
N ASN A 7 -6.47 -15.34 -16.20
CA ASN A 7 -6.91 -14.83 -14.91
C ASN A 7 -5.76 -14.20 -14.11
N THR A 8 -5.99 -12.99 -13.60
CA THR A 8 -5.14 -12.40 -12.56
C THR A 8 -5.43 -13.15 -11.27
N GLU A 9 -4.83 -14.32 -11.14
CA GLU A 9 -4.74 -15.06 -9.90
C GLU A 9 -3.86 -14.21 -8.98
N TRP A 10 -4.48 -13.38 -8.13
CA TRP A 10 -3.82 -12.91 -6.92
C TRP A 10 -3.62 -14.13 -6.04
N ALA A 11 -2.59 -14.93 -6.38
CA ALA A 11 -2.07 -15.92 -5.49
C ALA A 11 -1.84 -15.21 -4.16
N VAL A 12 -2.62 -15.61 -3.15
CA VAL A 12 -2.37 -15.28 -1.75
C VAL A 12 -1.06 -16.00 -1.43
N THR A 13 0.05 -15.44 -1.90
CA THR A 13 1.38 -15.89 -1.57
C THR A 13 1.51 -15.70 -0.07
N THR A 14 1.61 -16.80 0.66
CA THR A 14 1.83 -16.82 2.10
C THR A 14 2.97 -15.86 2.42
N LEU A 15 2.63 -14.69 2.96
CA LEU A 15 3.60 -13.66 3.30
C LEU A 15 4.56 -14.27 4.32
N THR A 16 5.87 -14.09 4.11
CA THR A 16 6.81 -14.49 5.15
C THR A 16 6.57 -13.61 6.38
N PRO A 17 6.85 -14.09 7.61
CA PRO A 17 6.70 -13.26 8.82
C PRO A 17 7.52 -11.96 8.79
N ARG A 18 8.51 -11.86 7.91
CA ARG A 18 9.27 -10.62 7.68
C ARG A 18 8.52 -9.68 6.75
N GLN A 19 7.95 -10.20 5.66
CA GLN A 19 7.16 -9.41 4.72
C GLN A 19 5.95 -8.79 5.39
N ASP A 20 5.18 -9.57 6.17
CA ASP A 20 3.99 -9.08 6.88
C ASP A 20 4.30 -7.88 7.81
N ARG A 21 5.37 -7.99 8.60
CA ARG A 21 5.83 -6.91 9.47
C ARG A 21 6.23 -5.64 8.71
N LEU A 22 6.85 -5.78 7.54
CA LEU A 22 7.23 -4.65 6.71
C LEU A 22 6.01 -4.00 6.04
N GLU A 23 5.08 -4.81 5.53
CA GLU A 23 3.81 -4.31 4.98
C GLU A 23 3.01 -3.54 6.04
N HIS A 24 2.91 -4.09 7.25
CA HIS A 24 2.24 -3.44 8.37
C HIS A 24 2.90 -2.11 8.75
N ALA A 25 4.24 -2.08 8.89
CA ALA A 25 4.98 -0.86 9.23
C ALA A 25 4.78 0.25 8.17
N ILE A 26 4.77 -0.11 6.88
CA ILE A 26 4.50 0.84 5.79
C ILE A 26 3.09 1.42 5.92
N VAL A 27 2.09 0.57 6.14
CA VAL A 27 0.69 1.01 6.30
C VAL A 27 0.54 1.93 7.51
N GLU A 28 1.14 1.59 8.65
CA GLU A 28 1.10 2.41 9.85
C GLU A 28 1.77 3.78 9.66
N VAL A 29 2.96 3.82 9.04
CA VAL A 29 3.63 5.10 8.74
C VAL A 29 2.78 5.97 7.83
N LEU A 30 2.14 5.38 6.81
CA LEU A 30 1.27 6.11 5.91
C LEU A 30 -0.01 6.62 6.61
N ARG A 31 -0.63 5.81 7.49
CA ARG A 31 -1.82 6.19 8.25
C ARG A 31 -1.55 7.25 9.31
N ALA A 32 -0.45 7.13 10.02
CA ALA A 32 -0.05 8.06 11.07
C ALA A 32 0.54 9.37 10.55
N GLY A 33 0.72 9.52 9.23
CA GLY A 33 1.39 10.68 8.64
C GLY A 33 2.87 10.77 9.05
N GLY A 34 3.54 9.63 9.18
CA GLY A 34 4.94 9.55 9.56
C GLY A 34 5.89 10.18 8.54
N THR A 35 7.17 10.27 8.90
CA THR A 35 8.15 10.96 8.04
C THR A 35 8.39 10.22 6.74
N ARG A 36 8.70 10.98 5.68
CA ARG A 36 9.12 10.43 4.38
C ARG A 36 10.35 9.51 4.51
N SER A 37 11.25 9.80 5.44
CA SER A 37 12.45 8.99 5.69
C SER A 37 12.08 7.62 6.27
N ALA A 38 11.20 7.58 7.28
CA ALA A 38 10.73 6.31 7.85
C ALA A 38 10.00 5.45 6.81
N LEU A 39 9.15 6.06 5.99
CA LEU A 39 8.47 5.37 4.89
C LEU A 39 9.48 4.78 3.89
N ARG A 40 10.48 5.58 3.49
CA ARG A 40 11.53 5.14 2.56
C ARG A 40 12.29 3.94 3.12
N ASP A 41 12.67 3.98 4.39
CA ASP A 41 13.46 2.91 5.00
C ASP A 41 12.71 1.57 4.99
N HIS A 42 11.40 1.58 5.28
CA HIS A 42 10.58 0.37 5.23
C HIS A 42 10.35 -0.13 3.79
N VAL A 43 10.12 0.78 2.83
CA VAL A 43 9.95 0.42 1.42
C VAL A 43 11.23 -0.18 0.83
N VAL A 44 12.41 0.36 1.17
CA VAL A 44 13.70 -0.22 0.75
C VAL A 44 13.88 -1.62 1.32
N GLN A 45 13.64 -1.80 2.62
CA GLN A 45 13.74 -3.12 3.26
C GLN A 45 12.78 -4.16 2.65
N LEU A 46 11.57 -3.73 2.28
CA LEU A 46 10.61 -4.57 1.57
C LEU A 46 11.09 -4.89 0.16
N GLY A 47 11.61 -3.90 -0.58
CA GLY A 47 12.20 -4.10 -1.91
C GLY A 47 13.34 -5.12 -1.90
N ASP A 48 14.25 -5.03 -0.94
CA ASP A 48 15.34 -5.98 -0.76
C ASP A 48 14.83 -7.38 -0.43
N HIS A 49 13.81 -7.48 0.44
CA HIS A 49 13.18 -8.75 0.78
C HIS A 49 12.54 -9.42 -0.45
N LEU A 50 11.76 -8.67 -1.22
CA LEU A 50 11.09 -9.13 -2.44
C LEU A 50 12.11 -9.53 -3.52
N ARG A 51 13.22 -8.77 -3.63
CA ARG A 51 14.33 -9.10 -4.54
C ARG A 51 14.96 -10.45 -4.18
N MET A 52 15.19 -10.72 -2.90
CA MET A 52 15.72 -12.02 -2.44
C MET A 52 14.75 -13.18 -2.72
N GLN A 53 13.46 -12.92 -2.79
CA GLN A 53 12.42 -13.88 -3.16
C GLN A 53 12.24 -14.04 -4.68
N GLY A 54 13.00 -13.31 -5.50
CA GLY A 54 12.89 -13.35 -6.95
C GLY A 54 11.65 -12.64 -7.51
N VAL A 55 11.01 -11.78 -6.72
CA VAL A 55 9.85 -10.99 -7.18
C VAL A 55 10.33 -9.95 -8.18
N SER A 56 9.64 -9.85 -9.33
CA SER A 56 9.97 -8.87 -10.35
C SER A 56 9.74 -7.44 -9.85
N LEU A 57 10.48 -6.48 -10.41
CA LEU A 57 10.30 -5.06 -10.07
C LEU A 57 8.85 -4.61 -10.28
N ALA A 58 8.21 -5.04 -11.38
CA ALA A 58 6.80 -4.73 -11.64
C ALA A 58 5.87 -5.28 -10.56
N GLY A 59 6.11 -6.50 -10.07
CA GLY A 59 5.36 -7.09 -8.96
C GLY A 59 5.56 -6.33 -7.65
N ALA A 60 6.80 -5.97 -7.33
CA ALA A 60 7.14 -5.18 -6.15
C ALA A 60 6.49 -3.79 -6.19
N THR A 61 6.52 -3.09 -7.34
CA THR A 61 5.87 -1.79 -7.52
C THR A 61 4.35 -1.90 -7.31
N ARG A 62 3.71 -2.92 -7.88
CA ARG A 62 2.27 -3.17 -7.67
C ARG A 62 1.93 -3.39 -6.20
N LEU A 63 2.77 -4.14 -5.48
CA LEU A 63 2.58 -4.40 -4.06
C LEU A 63 2.69 -3.11 -3.23
N VAL A 64 3.72 -2.29 -3.47
CA VAL A 64 3.88 -1.00 -2.79
C VAL A 64 2.68 -0.07 -3.06
N HIS A 65 2.19 -0.02 -4.30
CA HIS A 65 0.97 0.74 -4.63
C HIS A 65 -0.25 0.21 -3.87
N ALA A 66 -0.41 -1.12 -3.77
CA ALA A 66 -1.50 -1.72 -3.02
C ALA A 66 -1.44 -1.38 -1.52
N LEU A 67 -0.24 -1.31 -0.91
CA LEU A 67 -0.07 -0.84 0.46
C LEU A 67 -0.49 0.63 0.62
N GLY A 68 -0.14 1.47 -0.36
CA GLY A 68 -0.61 2.86 -0.40
C GLY A 68 -2.13 2.96 -0.40
N HIS A 69 -2.82 2.15 -1.19
CA HIS A 69 -4.29 2.08 -1.18
C HIS A 69 -4.85 1.55 0.15
N ARG A 70 -4.24 0.51 0.76
CA ARG A 70 -4.66 0.01 2.09
C ARG A 70 -4.47 1.03 3.22
N ALA A 71 -3.47 1.90 3.08
CA ALA A 71 -3.20 2.95 4.04
C ALA A 71 -4.08 4.18 3.85
N THR A 72 -4.71 4.33 2.69
CA THR A 72 -5.70 5.38 2.46
C THR A 72 -6.84 5.13 3.44
N PRO A 73 -7.13 6.04 4.39
CA PRO A 73 -8.33 5.88 5.19
C PRO A 73 -9.50 5.85 4.21
N LEU A 74 -10.43 4.92 4.39
CA LEU A 74 -11.79 5.07 3.90
C LEU A 74 -12.39 6.27 4.65
N MET A 75 -11.91 7.49 4.35
CA MET A 75 -12.69 8.68 4.53
C MET A 75 -13.89 8.49 3.61
N SER A 76 -14.95 7.91 4.19
CA SER A 76 -16.30 8.21 3.73
C SER A 76 -16.33 9.73 3.59
N LEU A 77 -16.64 10.17 2.38
CA LEU A 77 -17.10 11.51 2.09
C LEU A 77 -18.28 11.79 3.03
N ASP A 78 -18.02 12.41 4.17
CA ASP A 78 -18.99 13.27 4.80
C ASP A 78 -18.56 14.70 4.46
N PRO A 79 -19.03 15.26 3.34
CA PRO A 79 -19.03 16.71 3.19
C PRO A 79 -20.11 17.20 4.16
N ASN A 80 -19.77 17.37 5.44
CA ASN A 80 -20.48 18.33 6.26
C ASN A 80 -19.81 19.68 6.01
N PRO A 81 -20.29 20.51 5.07
CA PRO A 81 -19.99 21.91 5.15
C PRO A 81 -20.64 22.37 6.45
N ALA A 82 -19.84 22.73 7.44
CA ALA A 82 -20.27 23.62 8.50
C ALA A 82 -20.69 24.95 7.84
N VAL A 83 -21.91 24.98 7.29
CA VAL A 83 -22.61 26.20 6.87
C VAL A 83 -23.03 26.86 8.17
N GLY A 84 -22.11 27.66 8.69
CA GLY A 84 -22.26 28.33 9.96
C GLY A 84 -21.23 29.43 10.11
N ASP A 85 -20.99 30.21 9.05
CA ASP A 85 -20.41 31.54 9.22
C ASP A 85 -20.74 32.43 8.02
N SER A 86 -21.74 33.31 8.20
CA SER A 86 -21.76 34.68 7.64
C SER A 86 -22.97 35.47 8.18
N PRO A 87 -22.84 36.81 8.27
CA PRO A 87 -23.30 37.63 9.40
C PRO A 87 -24.68 38.26 9.21
N ALA A 88 -25.26 38.76 10.30
CA ALA A 88 -26.37 39.72 10.32
C ALA A 88 -25.86 41.11 10.71
#